data_AF-A0A2V8JYI7-F1
#
_entry.id   AF-A0A2V8JYI7-F1
#
_cell.length_a   1.000
_cell.length_b   1.000
_cell.length_c   1.000
_cell.angle_alpha   90.00
_cell.angle_beta   90.00
_cell.angle_gamma   90.00
#
_symmetry.space_group_name_H-M   'P 1'
#
loop_
_entity.id
_entity.type
_entity.pdbx_description
1 polymer ?
#
loop_
_entity_poly.entity_id
_entity_poly.type
_entity_poly.pdbx_seq_one_letter_code
_entity_poly.pdbx_strand_id
1 'polypeptide(L)' 'MFKRMSLTLLFVAILSVGALAQQAPLQKIAINFPTRSGASWPMFMAKEGGYYQKYGLDVNLVFGAGTIGV' A
#
# COMPACT_ATOMS: atom_id res chain seq x y z
N MET A 1 -8.74 13.06 41.62
CA MET A 1 -8.45 11.77 40.95
C MET A 1 -9.25 11.57 39.66
N PHE A 2 -10.58 11.74 39.67
CA PHE A 2 -11.46 11.53 38.50
C PHE A 2 -11.07 12.30 37.22
N LYS A 3 -10.70 13.60 37.30
CA LYS A 3 -10.30 14.38 36.11
C LYS A 3 -9.04 13.85 35.39
N ARG A 4 -8.09 13.26 36.13
CA ARG A 4 -6.88 12.66 35.53
C ARG A 4 -7.20 11.33 34.84
N MET A 5 -8.09 10.55 35.43
CA MET A 5 -8.57 9.28 34.89
C MET A 5 -9.37 9.47 33.59
N SER A 6 -10.21 10.51 33.52
CA SER A 6 -10.93 10.88 32.29
C SER A 6 -10.02 11.28 31.14
N LEU A 7 -8.90 11.97 31.43
CA LEU A 7 -7.95 12.42 30.42
C LEU A 7 -7.15 11.24 29.84
N THR A 8 -6.76 10.28 30.68
CA THR A 8 -6.08 9.05 30.24
C THR A 8 -7.00 8.19 29.37
N LEU A 9 -8.29 8.06 29.72
CA LEU A 9 -9.27 7.35 28.92
C LEU A 9 -9.49 7.99 27.54
N LEU A 10 -9.54 9.32 27.47
CA LEU A 10 -9.65 10.03 26.20
C LEU A 10 -8.42 9.82 25.31
N PHE A 11 -7.22 9.81 25.91
CA PHE A 11 -5.98 9.59 25.17
C PHE A 11 -5.91 8.18 24.57
N VAL A 12 -6.33 7.16 25.32
CA VAL A 12 -6.39 5.77 24.85
C VAL A 12 -7.46 5.60 23.76
N ALA A 13 -8.60 6.29 23.88
CA ALA A 13 -9.65 6.28 22.87
C ALA A 13 -9.16 6.88 21.53
N ILE A 14 -8.41 7.99 21.56
CA ILE A 14 -7.87 8.62 20.35
C ILE A 14 -6.82 7.71 19.65
N LEU A 15 -5.96 7.04 20.43
CA LEU A 15 -4.95 6.13 19.89
C LEU A 15 -5.55 4.88 19.24
N SER A 16 -6.73 4.44 19.70
CA SER A 16 -7.39 3.24 19.15
C SER A 16 -8.14 3.50 17.84
N VAL A 17 -8.49 4.75 17.51
CA VAL A 17 -9.12 5.09 16.21
C VAL A 17 -8.19 4.81 15.04
N GLY A 18 -6.87 5.04 15.19
CA GLY A 18 -5.89 4.76 14.14
C GLY A 18 -5.68 3.25 13.87
N ALA A 19 -5.92 2.41 14.88
CA ALA A 19 -5.79 0.95 14.75
C ALA A 19 -7.00 0.30 14.04
N LEU A 20 -8.14 0.98 13.98
CA LEU A 20 -9.36 0.54 13.31
C LEU A 20 -9.50 1.07 11.88
N ALA A 21 -8.49 1.78 11.37
CA ALA A 21 -8.41 2.12 9.96
C ALA A 21 -8.22 0.83 9.15
N GLN A 22 -9.33 0.16 8.85
CA GLN A 22 -9.39 -0.98 7.95
C GLN A 22 -8.70 -0.58 6.66
N GLN A 23 -7.51 -1.12 6.39
CA GLN A 23 -6.79 -0.83 5.16
C GLN A 23 -7.71 -1.26 4.01
N ALA A 24 -8.08 -0.30 3.15
CA ALA A 24 -8.88 -0.59 1.99
C ALA A 24 -8.22 -1.73 1.21
N PRO A 25 -8.99 -2.73 0.73
CA PRO A 25 -8.42 -3.83 -0.01
C PRO A 25 -7.65 -3.28 -1.21
N LEU A 26 -6.41 -3.74 -1.39
CA LEU A 26 -5.56 -3.28 -2.47
C LEU A 26 -6.17 -3.68 -3.82
N GLN A 27 -6.22 -2.74 -4.76
CA GLN A 27 -6.64 -3.01 -6.12
C GLN A 27 -5.55 -3.79 -6.85
N LYS A 28 -5.88 -5.00 -7.31
CA LYS A 28 -4.97 -5.83 -8.09
C LYS A 28 -4.84 -5.29 -9.51
N ILE A 29 -3.60 -5.02 -9.95
CA ILE A 29 -3.30 -4.61 -11.32
C ILE A 29 -2.09 -5.36 -11.87
N ALA A 30 -2.05 -5.56 -13.17
CA ALA A 30 -0.88 -6.08 -13.88
C ALA A 30 -0.23 -4.95 -14.71
N ILE A 31 1.06 -4.74 -14.52
CA ILE A 31 1.85 -3.80 -15.33
C ILE A 31 2.74 -4.64 -16.24
N ASN A 32 2.49 -4.51 -17.54
CA ASN A 32 3.38 -5.05 -18.55
C ASN A 32 4.64 -4.21 -18.67
N PHE A 33 5.80 -4.85 -18.70
CA PHE A 33 7.04 -4.18 -19.09
C PHE A 33 7.76 -4.93 -20.22
N PRO A 34 8.11 -4.23 -21.32
CA PRO A 34 8.59 -4.88 -22.54
C PRO A 34 10.12 -5.10 -22.56
N THR A 35 10.89 -4.39 -21.73
CA THR A 35 12.35 -4.39 -21.79
C THR A 35 12.99 -5.07 -20.58
N ARG A 36 13.99 -5.94 -20.80
CA ARG A 36 14.86 -6.47 -19.73
C ARG A 36 16.11 -5.60 -19.62
N SER A 37 15.93 -4.34 -19.25
CA SER A 37 17.04 -3.41 -19.04
C SER A 37 16.86 -2.60 -17.76
N GLY A 38 17.90 -1.88 -17.34
CA GLY A 38 17.85 -1.00 -16.17
C GLY A 38 16.76 0.09 -16.26
N ALA A 39 16.21 0.36 -17.45
CA ALA A 39 15.09 1.27 -17.62
C ALA A 39 13.82 0.82 -16.86
N SER A 40 13.66 -0.49 -16.59
CA SER A 40 12.52 -1.03 -15.85
C SER A 40 12.68 -0.96 -14.32
N TRP A 41 13.90 -0.72 -13.80
CA TRP A 41 14.18 -0.73 -12.36
C TRP A 41 13.29 0.17 -11.51
N PRO A 42 12.91 1.40 -11.93
CA PRO A 42 12.05 2.25 -11.11
C PRO A 42 10.75 1.58 -10.68
N MET A 43 10.15 0.73 -11.54
CA MET A 43 8.90 0.05 -11.18
C MET A 43 9.13 -1.10 -10.17
N PHE A 44 10.26 -1.79 -10.26
CA PHE A 44 10.65 -2.79 -9.26
C PHE A 44 10.94 -2.11 -7.92
N MET A 45 11.70 -1.02 -7.91
CA MET A 45 11.94 -0.22 -6.70
C MET A 45 10.64 0.33 -6.10
N ALA A 46 9.68 0.74 -6.93
CA ALA A 46 8.36 1.17 -6.47
C ALA A 46 7.58 0.02 -5.79
N LYS A 47 7.66 -1.19 -6.33
CA LYS A 47 7.02 -2.40 -5.76
C LYS A 47 7.66 -2.82 -4.43
N GLU A 48 8.98 -2.98 -4.43
CA GLU A 48 9.72 -3.38 -3.23
C GLU A 48 9.68 -2.29 -2.14
N GLY A 49 9.65 -1.02 -2.53
CA GLY A 49 9.54 0.13 -1.64
C GLY A 49 8.14 0.40 -1.11
N GLY A 50 7.14 -0.42 -1.44
CA GLY A 50 5.78 -0.26 -0.92
C GLY A 50 5.00 0.93 -1.50
N TYR A 51 5.52 1.57 -2.56
CA TYR A 51 4.91 2.77 -3.12
C TYR A 51 3.53 2.46 -3.72
N TYR A 52 3.37 1.32 -4.37
CA TYR A 52 2.06 0.93 -4.91
C TYR A 52 1.02 0.71 -3.81
N GLN A 53 1.40 0.03 -2.72
CA GLN A 53 0.55 -0.26 -1.58
C GLN A 53 0.15 1.02 -0.85
N LYS A 54 1.07 2.00 -0.74
CA LYS A 54 0.78 3.34 -0.21
C LYS A 54 -0.35 4.03 -0.99
N TYR A 55 -0.47 3.74 -2.28
CA TYR A 55 -1.54 4.25 -3.14
C TYR A 55 -2.69 3.25 -3.36
N GLY A 56 -2.77 2.18 -2.54
CA GLY A 56 -3.89 1.23 -2.58
C GLY A 56 -3.81 0.20 -3.71
N LEU A 57 -2.63 -0.03 -4.29
CA LEU A 57 -2.43 -0.95 -5.42
C LEU A 57 -1.63 -2.20 -5.00
N ASP A 58 -2.08 -3.36 -5.47
CA ASP A 58 -1.35 -4.64 -5.46
C ASP A 58 -0.87 -4.93 -6.88
N VAL A 59 0.39 -4.59 -7.15
CA VAL A 59 0.96 -4.60 -8.50
C VAL A 59 1.66 -5.92 -8.81
N ASN A 60 1.21 -6.57 -9.88
CA ASN A 60 1.94 -7.66 -10.53
C ASN A 60 2.74 -7.12 -11.72
N LEU A 61 4.06 -7.27 -11.71
CA LEU A 61 4.93 -6.86 -12.81
C LEU A 61 5.12 -8.03 -13.76
N VAL A 62 4.64 -7.89 -15.00
CA VAL A 62 4.62 -8.98 -15.98
C VAL A 62 5.57 -8.63 -17.12
N PHE A 63 6.63 -9.40 -17.25
CA PHE A 63 7.55 -9.25 -18.37
C PHE A 63 6.90 -9.77 -19.65
N GLY A 64 6.88 -8.94 -20.69
CA GLY A 64 6.64 -9.42 -22.06
C GLY A 64 5.27 -10.10 -22.28
N ALA A 65 4.21 -9.70 -21.57
CA ALA A 65 2.85 -10.05 -21.98
C ALA A 65 2.55 -9.38 -23.32
N GLY A 66 2.82 -10.09 -24.42
CA GLY A 66 2.32 -9.72 -25.73
C GLY A 66 0.81 -9.79 -25.71
N THR A 67 0.15 -8.73 -26.20
CA THR A 67 -1.25 -8.60 -26.65
C THR A 67 -2.39 -9.31 -25.89
N ILE A 68 -2.19 -9.93 -24.74
CA ILE A 68 -3.21 -10.72 -24.03
C ILE A 68 -3.25 -10.29 -22.57
N GLY A 69 -4.27 -9.48 -22.24
CA GLY A 69 -4.83 -9.33 -20.90
C GLY A 69 -4.37 -8.09 -20.12
N VAL A 70 -4.89 -6.92 -20.51
CA VAL A 70 -5.12 -5.78 -19.59
C VAL A 70 -6.63 -5.69 -19.35
#